data_AF-A0A3G8FWK3-F1
#
_entry.id   AF-A0A3G8FWK3-F1
#
_cell.length_a   1.000
_cell.length_b   1.000
_cell.length_c   1.000
_cell.angle_alpha   90.00
_cell.angle_beta   90.00
_cell.angle_gamma   90.00
#
_symmetry.space_group_name_H-M   'P 1'
#
loop_
_entity.id
_entity.type
_entity.pdbx_description
1 polymer ?
#
loop_
_entity_poly.entity_id
_entity_poly.type
_entity_poly.pdbx_seq_one_letter_code
_entity_poly.pdbx_strand_id
1 'polypeptide(L)'
;MYYMILNINILICMIMYKKFLHPLFMVMMLIIYTMNICLISSNIFISSWYAYILFLVMMGGLLMSFTYMTSIIPNEILKIKDTWPTFKFIFFSILMLIFWLLTFYEFNYLYPMNMNLNNEIYMINSLFFSKYSFKITIMMMIYLFITLIIIMNISYSNKSLRMKM
;
A
#
# COMPACT_ATOMS: atom_id res chain seq x y z
N MET A 1 18.22 -3.00 5.37
CA MET A 1 17.54 -2.46 4.16
C MET A 1 16.03 -2.25 4.37
N TYR A 2 15.27 -3.25 4.82
CA TYR A 2 13.82 -3.11 5.07
C TYR A 2 13.46 -1.91 5.97
N TYR A 3 14.11 -1.82 7.13
CA TYR A 3 13.90 -0.73 8.08
C TYR A 3 14.27 0.66 7.53
N MET A 4 15.28 0.75 6.64
CA MET A 4 15.61 1.99 5.92
C MET A 4 14.46 2.43 5.00
N ILE A 5 13.89 1.49 4.24
CA ILE A 5 12.76 1.80 3.35
C ILE A 5 11.50 2.13 4.18
N LEU A 6 11.30 1.49 5.33
CA LEU A 6 10.21 1.80 6.26
C LEU A 6 10.35 3.22 6.86
N ASN A 7 11.58 3.62 7.22
CA ASN A 7 11.86 4.98 7.69
C ASN A 7 11.67 6.04 6.59
N ILE A 8 12.03 5.72 5.34
CA ILE A 8 11.75 6.57 4.17
C ILE A 8 10.23 6.73 3.97
N ASN A 9 9.44 5.67 4.16
CA ASN A 9 7.97 5.75 4.11
C ASN A 9 7.38 6.68 5.18
N ILE A 10 7.87 6.58 6.42
CA ILE A 10 7.44 7.44 7.52
C ILE A 10 7.80 8.90 7.21
N LEU A 11 8.99 9.15 6.68
CA LEU A 11 9.45 10.46 6.21
C LEU A 11 8.52 11.09 5.17
N ILE A 12 8.17 10.32 4.13
CA ILE A 12 7.30 10.75 3.04
C ILE A 12 5.91 11.12 3.57
N CYS A 13 5.32 10.29 4.44
CA CYS A 13 4.04 10.57 5.09
C CYS A 13 4.05 11.86 5.91
N MET A 14 5.12 12.12 6.65
CA MET A 14 5.24 13.31 7.50
C MET A 14 5.42 14.62 6.71
N ILE A 15 6.21 14.59 5.62
CA ILE A 15 6.42 15.76 4.75
C ILE A 15 5.12 16.20 4.09
N MET A 16 4.26 15.23 3.78
CA MET A 16 3.08 15.45 2.97
C MET A 16 1.80 15.61 3.82
N TYR A 17 1.89 15.49 5.17
CA TYR A 17 0.78 15.64 6.13
C TYR A 17 -0.08 16.90 5.91
N LYS A 18 0.51 17.98 5.42
CA LYS A 18 -0.20 19.23 5.16
C LYS A 18 -0.91 19.31 3.81
N LYS A 19 -0.59 18.43 2.85
CA LYS A 19 -1.20 18.38 1.52
C LYS A 19 -2.42 17.46 1.45
N PHE A 20 -2.81 16.83 2.56
CA PHE A 20 -3.91 15.85 2.64
C PHE A 20 -5.31 16.42 2.40
N LEU A 21 -5.46 17.72 2.22
CA LEU A 21 -6.77 18.34 1.97
C LEU A 21 -7.25 18.15 0.53
N HIS A 22 -6.34 17.97 -0.44
CA HIS A 22 -6.73 17.83 -1.83
C HIS A 22 -6.58 16.37 -2.30
N PRO A 23 -7.62 15.78 -2.94
CA PRO A 23 -7.61 14.37 -3.34
C PRO A 23 -6.43 13.97 -4.21
N LEU A 24 -5.99 14.88 -5.11
CA LEU A 24 -4.82 14.64 -5.96
C LEU A 24 -3.56 14.34 -5.13
N PHE A 25 -3.27 15.13 -4.10
CA PHE A 25 -2.09 14.92 -3.27
C PHE A 25 -2.22 13.66 -2.42
N MET A 26 -3.43 13.32 -1.98
CA MET A 26 -3.71 12.06 -1.30
C MET A 26 -3.42 10.85 -2.21
N VAL A 27 -3.81 10.91 -3.49
CA VAL A 27 -3.53 9.84 -4.47
C VAL A 27 -2.04 9.75 -4.80
N MET A 28 -1.37 10.90 -5.05
CA MET A 28 0.08 10.90 -5.30
C MET A 28 0.86 10.28 -4.13
N MET A 29 0.43 10.54 -2.89
CA MET A 29 1.02 9.96 -1.70
C MET A 29 0.86 8.45 -1.61
N LEU A 30 -0.34 7.96 -1.88
CA LEU A 30 -0.61 6.54 -1.88
C LEU A 30 0.20 5.81 -2.97
N ILE A 31 0.41 6.40 -4.15
CA ILE A 31 1.24 5.79 -5.20
C ILE A 31 2.69 5.62 -4.72
N ILE A 32 3.29 6.63 -4.09
CA ILE A 32 4.67 6.55 -3.60
C ILE A 32 4.79 5.51 -2.47
N TYR A 33 3.84 5.50 -1.54
CA TYR A 33 3.83 4.55 -0.43
C TYR A 33 3.69 3.10 -0.91
N THR A 34 2.83 2.86 -1.90
CA THR A 34 2.58 1.52 -2.43
C THR A 34 3.74 0.99 -3.24
N MET A 35 4.44 1.84 -4.00
CA MET A 35 5.71 1.49 -4.65
C MET A 35 6.77 1.04 -3.64
N ASN A 36 6.93 1.77 -2.53
CA ASN A 36 7.90 1.42 -1.50
C ASN A 36 7.55 0.12 -0.77
N ILE A 37 6.27 -0.16 -0.53
CA ILE A 37 5.83 -1.44 0.04
C ILE A 37 6.13 -2.60 -0.92
N CYS A 38 5.93 -2.43 -2.22
CA CYS A 38 6.23 -3.47 -3.20
C CYS A 38 7.72 -3.84 -3.19
N LEU A 39 8.60 -2.82 -3.18
CA LEU A 39 10.06 -3.01 -3.07
C LEU A 39 10.49 -3.67 -1.76
N ILE A 40 9.78 -3.39 -0.67
CA ILE A 40 9.97 -4.06 0.61
C ILE A 40 9.60 -5.55 0.50
N SER A 41 8.42 -5.83 -0.07
CA SER A 41 7.87 -7.18 -0.13
C SER A 41 8.66 -8.11 -1.05
N SER A 42 9.23 -7.57 -2.13
CA SER A 42 10.11 -8.34 -3.03
C SER A 42 11.39 -8.82 -2.35
N ASN A 43 11.83 -8.13 -1.30
CA ASN A 43 13.04 -8.48 -0.57
C ASN A 43 12.76 -9.41 0.62
N ILE A 44 11.51 -9.46 1.12
CA ILE A 44 11.09 -10.36 2.20
C ILE A 44 10.76 -11.74 1.66
N PHE A 45 10.06 -11.80 0.53
CA PHE A 45 9.66 -13.06 -0.07
C PHE A 45 10.67 -13.47 -1.14
N ILE A 46 11.14 -14.72 -1.07
CA ILE A 46 12.05 -15.29 -2.07
C ILE A 46 11.44 -15.23 -3.48
N SER A 47 10.12 -15.38 -3.61
CA SER A 47 9.42 -15.25 -4.89
C SER A 47 8.88 -13.84 -5.14
N SER A 48 9.29 -13.24 -6.26
CA SER A 48 8.79 -11.93 -6.71
C SER A 48 7.30 -11.92 -7.12
N TRP A 49 6.69 -13.10 -7.32
CA TRP A 49 5.29 -13.25 -7.72
C TRP A 49 4.31 -12.61 -6.73
N TYR A 50 4.57 -12.72 -5.43
CA TYR A 50 3.71 -12.13 -4.40
C TYR A 50 3.78 -10.59 -4.43
N ALA A 51 4.99 -10.04 -4.52
CA ALA A 51 5.20 -8.59 -4.65
C ALA A 51 4.54 -8.02 -5.92
N TYR A 52 4.55 -8.79 -7.01
CA TYR A 52 3.89 -8.42 -8.27
C TYR A 52 2.35 -8.37 -8.15
N ILE A 53 1.74 -9.39 -7.53
CA ILE A 53 0.27 -9.41 -7.34
C ILE A 53 -0.16 -8.26 -6.42
N LEU A 54 0.58 -8.01 -5.33
CA LEU A 54 0.34 -6.86 -4.45
C LEU A 54 0.39 -5.53 -5.21
N PHE A 55 1.38 -5.36 -6.09
CA PHE A 55 1.52 -4.16 -6.90
C PHE A 55 0.30 -3.91 -7.78
N LEU A 56 -0.14 -4.93 -8.53
CA LEU A 56 -1.28 -4.80 -9.45
C LEU A 56 -2.59 -4.47 -8.73
N VAL A 57 -2.90 -5.18 -7.64
CA VAL A 57 -4.15 -4.97 -6.88
C VAL A 57 -4.18 -3.58 -6.28
N MET A 58 -3.05 -3.13 -5.73
CA MET A 58 -2.96 -1.82 -5.10
C MET A 58 -3.04 -0.68 -6.13
N MET A 59 -2.38 -0.81 -7.28
CA MET A 59 -2.43 0.19 -8.36
C MET A 59 -3.83 0.27 -9.00
N GLY A 60 -4.51 -0.87 -9.18
CA GLY A 60 -5.88 -0.92 -9.67
C GLY A 60 -6.90 -0.25 -8.73
N GLY A 61 -6.81 -0.51 -7.42
CA GLY A 61 -7.66 0.13 -6.41
C GLY A 61 -7.46 1.64 -6.34
N LEU A 62 -6.22 2.11 -6.51
CA LEU A 62 -5.91 3.54 -6.51
C LEU A 62 -6.52 4.27 -7.71
N LEU A 63 -6.47 3.69 -8.91
CA LEU A 63 -7.08 4.30 -10.10
C LEU A 63 -8.60 4.48 -9.95
N MET A 64 -9.30 3.47 -9.42
CA MET A 64 -10.74 3.59 -9.14
C MET A 64 -11.04 4.70 -8.14
N SER A 65 -10.29 4.77 -7.03
CA SER A 65 -10.45 5.83 -6.03
C SER A 65 -10.19 7.24 -6.59
N PHE A 66 -9.22 7.37 -7.51
CA PHE A 66 -8.89 8.63 -8.18
C PHE A 66 -10.05 9.12 -9.06
N THR A 67 -10.60 8.24 -9.91
CA THR A 67 -11.74 8.60 -10.79
C THR A 67 -12.98 9.00 -10.00
N TYR A 68 -13.22 8.37 -8.85
CA TYR A 68 -14.32 8.74 -7.96
C TYR A 68 -14.12 10.15 -7.38
N MET A 69 -12.94 10.43 -6.80
CA MET A 69 -12.69 11.69 -6.11
C MET A 69 -12.63 12.90 -7.06
N THR A 70 -12.06 12.76 -8.26
CA THR A 70 -12.06 13.84 -9.26
C THR A 70 -13.45 14.15 -9.80
N SER A 71 -14.40 13.21 -9.71
CA SER A 71 -15.78 13.44 -10.13
C SER A 71 -16.64 14.21 -9.12
N ILE A 72 -16.17 14.37 -7.88
CA ILE A 72 -16.96 14.91 -6.76
C ILE A 72 -16.51 16.31 -6.33
N ILE A 73 -15.23 16.64 -6.48
CA ILE A 73 -14.68 17.89 -5.95
C ILE A 73 -14.47 18.90 -7.08
N PRO A 74 -15.00 20.14 -6.98
CA PRO A 74 -14.66 21.20 -7.93
C PRO A 74 -13.16 21.50 -7.85
N ASN A 75 -12.52 21.79 -8.98
CA ASN A 75 -11.08 22.11 -9.09
C ASN A 75 -10.73 23.42 -8.34
N GLU A 76 -10.74 23.40 -7.00
CA GLU A 76 -10.34 24.54 -6.18
C GLU A 76 -8.81 24.66 -6.15
N ILE A 77 -8.31 25.85 -6.47
CA ILE A 77 -6.89 26.15 -6.50
C ILE A 77 -6.32 26.04 -5.08
N LEU A 78 -5.31 25.18 -4.92
CA LEU A 78 -4.64 24.92 -3.65
C LEU A 78 -4.06 26.21 -3.04
N LYS A 79 -4.57 26.61 -1.88
CA LYS A 79 -3.92 27.63 -1.03
C LYS A 79 -2.98 26.94 -0.05
N ILE A 80 -1.71 26.84 -0.41
CA ILE A 80 -0.65 26.36 0.49
C ILE A 80 -0.23 27.53 1.37
N LYS A 81 -0.51 27.47 2.68
CA LYS A 81 0.09 28.38 3.67
C LYS A 81 1.34 27.72 4.27
N ASP A 82 2.49 28.36 4.06
CA ASP A 82 3.79 28.06 4.67
C ASP A 82 3.81 28.43 6.18
N THR A 83 4.71 27.96 7.05
CA THR A 83 5.71 26.87 7.12
C THR A 83 6.16 26.87 8.60
N TRP A 84 6.25 25.70 9.27
CA TRP A 84 7.03 25.53 10.53
C TRP A 84 7.02 24.12 11.13
N PRO A 85 5.92 23.35 11.13
CA PRO A 85 5.98 22.01 11.73
C PRO A 85 6.81 21.01 10.89
N THR A 86 7.04 21.27 9.59
CA THR A 86 7.80 20.38 8.71
C THR A 86 9.25 20.20 9.15
N PHE A 87 9.93 21.26 9.62
CA PHE A 87 11.33 21.17 10.05
C PHE A 87 11.53 20.31 11.30
N LYS A 88 10.61 20.38 12.29
CA LYS A 88 10.69 19.55 13.50
C LYS A 88 10.53 18.06 13.18
N PHE A 89 9.62 17.73 12.26
CA PHE A 89 9.43 16.34 11.81
C PHE A 89 10.62 15.82 11.01
N ILE A 90 11.20 16.64 10.14
CA ILE A 90 12.42 16.29 9.39
C ILE A 90 13.57 16.02 10.38
N PHE A 91 13.76 16.88 11.38
CA PHE A 91 14.81 16.66 12.39
C PHE A 91 14.64 15.34 13.16
N PHE A 92 13.42 15.03 13.61
CA PHE A 92 13.13 13.77 14.31
C PHE A 92 13.40 12.54 13.44
N SER A 93 13.06 12.61 12.15
CA SER A 93 13.32 11.50 11.22
C SER A 93 14.81 11.24 10.96
N ILE A 94 15.62 12.30 10.91
CA ILE A 94 17.07 12.20 10.74
C ILE A 94 17.69 11.55 11.98
N LEU A 95 17.23 11.90 13.18
CA LEU A 95 17.67 11.25 14.42
C LEU A 95 17.36 9.76 14.43
N MET A 96 16.16 9.35 13.97
CA MET A 96 15.79 7.94 13.86
C MET A 96 16.65 7.19 12.83
N LEU A 97 17.02 7.83 11.72
CA LEU A 97 17.96 7.25 10.74
C LEU A 97 19.36 7.05 11.33
N ILE A 98 19.86 8.03 12.09
CA ILE A 98 21.16 7.95 12.75
C ILE A 98 21.17 6.81 13.78
N PHE A 99 20.12 6.70 14.61
CA PHE A 99 19.98 5.63 15.59
C PHE A 99 19.93 4.24 14.94
N TRP A 100 19.27 4.14 13.78
CA TRP A 100 19.25 2.91 13.00
C TRP A 100 20.62 2.54 12.43
N LEU A 101 21.35 3.50 11.85
CA LEU A 101 22.69 3.26 11.30
C LEU A 101 23.63 2.69 12.36
N LEU A 102 23.54 3.21 13.59
CA LEU A 102 24.33 2.73 14.72
C LEU A 102 24.00 1.28 15.10
N THR A 103 22.71 0.91 15.10
CA THR A 103 22.27 -0.45 15.47
C THR A 103 22.44 -1.49 14.37
N PHE A 104 22.36 -1.08 13.08
CA PHE A 104 22.45 -2.02 11.96
C PHE A 104 23.88 -2.56 11.73
N TYR A 105 24.89 -1.78 12.08
CA TYR A 105 26.29 -2.21 11.95
C TYR A 105 26.61 -3.42 12.85
N GLU A 106 25.91 -3.60 13.98
CA GLU A 106 26.13 -4.73 14.89
C GLU A 106 25.43 -6.03 14.41
N PHE A 107 24.26 -5.93 13.78
CA PHE A 107 23.46 -7.11 13.41
C PHE A 107 23.95 -7.84 12.15
N ASN A 108 24.56 -7.14 11.18
CA ASN A 108 24.98 -7.75 9.91
C ASN A 108 26.15 -8.74 10.03
N TYR A 109 26.86 -8.78 11.17
CA TYR A 109 27.95 -9.74 11.41
C TYR A 109 27.47 -11.09 11.95
N LEU A 110 26.19 -11.23 12.32
CA LEU A 110 25.71 -12.39 13.09
C LEU A 110 24.90 -13.41 12.27
N TYR A 111 24.56 -13.16 11.00
CA TYR A 111 23.72 -14.09 10.25
C TYR A 111 24.07 -14.16 8.75
N PRO A 112 24.84 -15.18 8.30
CA PRO A 112 24.94 -15.47 6.88
C PRO A 112 23.63 -16.12 6.42
N MET A 113 22.87 -15.38 5.61
CA MET A 113 21.58 -15.84 5.07
C MET A 113 21.80 -16.79 3.88
N ASN A 114 22.12 -18.05 4.16
CA ASN A 114 22.03 -19.12 3.15
C ASN A 114 20.61 -19.68 3.15
N MET A 115 19.78 -19.24 2.20
CA MET A 115 18.46 -19.83 1.94
C MET A 115 18.44 -20.47 0.56
N ASN A 116 18.15 -21.77 0.51
CA ASN A 116 18.04 -22.57 -0.70
C ASN A 116 16.77 -22.21 -1.48
N LEU A 117 16.95 -21.54 -2.63
CA LEU A 117 15.90 -21.05 -3.52
C LEU A 117 14.93 -22.11 -4.07
N ASN A 118 15.34 -23.38 -4.15
CA ASN A 118 14.56 -24.41 -4.86
C ASN A 118 13.42 -25.05 -4.03
N ASN A 119 13.46 -25.01 -2.70
CA ASN A 119 12.43 -25.63 -1.86
C ASN A 119 11.19 -24.74 -1.66
N GLU A 120 11.28 -23.44 -1.92
CA GLU A 120 10.23 -22.49 -1.55
C GLU A 120 9.16 -22.28 -2.64
N ILE A 121 9.53 -22.42 -3.92
CA ILE A 121 8.56 -22.35 -5.04
C ILE A 121 7.58 -23.54 -4.96
N TYR A 122 8.05 -24.71 -4.52
CA TYR A 122 7.19 -25.87 -4.25
C TYR A 122 6.27 -25.66 -3.05
N MET A 123 6.69 -24.92 -2.02
CA MET A 123 5.85 -24.58 -0.87
C MET A 123 4.66 -23.70 -1.27
N ILE A 124 4.85 -22.69 -2.12
CA ILE A 124 3.78 -21.77 -2.55
C ILE A 124 2.65 -22.50 -3.28
N ASN A 125 2.97 -23.41 -4.21
CA ASN A 125 1.96 -24.19 -4.90
C ASN A 125 1.23 -25.18 -3.97
N SER A 126 1.91 -25.71 -2.96
CA SER A 126 1.28 -26.59 -1.97
C SER A 126 0.36 -25.83 -1.00
N LEU A 127 0.65 -24.56 -0.71
CA LEU A 127 -0.09 -23.72 0.23
C LEU A 127 -1.48 -23.35 -0.28
N PHE A 128 -1.68 -23.11 -1.58
CA PHE A 128 -3.01 -22.75 -2.13
C PHE A 128 -3.94 -23.95 -2.33
N PHE A 129 -3.38 -25.15 -2.57
CA PHE A 129 -4.15 -26.38 -2.81
C PHE A 129 -4.18 -27.34 -1.61
N SER A 130 -3.64 -26.92 -0.46
CA SER A 130 -3.80 -27.68 0.78
C SER A 130 -5.27 -27.78 1.20
N LYS A 131 -5.62 -28.86 1.89
CA LYS A 131 -7.00 -29.13 2.36
C LYS A 131 -7.56 -28.01 3.26
N TYR A 132 -6.69 -27.26 3.93
CA TYR A 132 -7.06 -26.12 4.79
C TYR A 132 -7.27 -24.83 3.98
N SER A 133 -6.37 -24.53 3.03
CA SER A 133 -6.50 -23.35 2.17
C SER A 133 -7.68 -23.43 1.21
N PHE A 134 -8.08 -24.62 0.78
CA PHE A 134 -9.27 -24.80 -0.06
C PHE A 134 -10.57 -24.28 0.60
N LYS A 135 -10.70 -24.40 1.93
CA LYS A 135 -11.85 -23.82 2.66
C LYS A 135 -11.82 -22.30 2.63
N ILE A 136 -10.63 -21.71 2.80
CA ILE A 136 -10.42 -20.25 2.77
C ILE A 136 -10.70 -19.71 1.37
N THR A 137 -10.26 -20.40 0.30
CA THR A 137 -10.50 -19.96 -1.07
C THR A 137 -12.00 -19.97 -1.42
N ILE A 138 -12.75 -21.01 -1.01
CA ILE A 138 -14.21 -21.04 -1.20
C ILE A 138 -14.88 -19.86 -0.46
N MET A 139 -14.48 -19.58 0.78
CA MET A 139 -15.04 -18.46 1.54
C MET A 139 -14.79 -17.11 0.84
N MET A 140 -13.58 -16.89 0.31
CA MET A 140 -13.25 -15.66 -0.43
C MET A 140 -14.04 -15.51 -1.73
N MET A 141 -14.28 -16.61 -2.46
CA MET A 141 -15.13 -16.60 -3.66
C MET A 141 -16.57 -16.19 -3.33
N ILE A 142 -17.15 -16.76 -2.26
CA ILE A 142 -18.50 -16.41 -1.82
C ILE A 142 -18.55 -14.93 -1.37
N TYR A 143 -17.54 -14.44 -0.65
CA TYR A 143 -17.45 -13.04 -0.25
C TYR A 143 -17.44 -12.07 -1.45
N LEU A 144 -16.60 -12.34 -2.46
CA LEU A 144 -16.54 -11.53 -3.67
C LEU A 144 -17.86 -11.57 -4.46
N PHE A 145 -18.53 -12.72 -4.48
CA PHE A 145 -19.83 -12.85 -5.14
C PHE A 145 -20.93 -12.05 -4.45
N ILE A 146 -21.00 -12.13 -3.11
CA ILE A 146 -21.98 -11.37 -2.32
C ILE A 146 -21.74 -9.86 -2.46
N THR A 147 -20.49 -9.40 -2.38
CA THR A 147 -20.17 -7.98 -2.54
C THR A 147 -20.57 -7.46 -3.92
N LEU A 148 -20.39 -8.24 -4.99
CA LEU A 148 -20.86 -7.88 -6.33
C LEU A 148 -22.38 -7.72 -6.40
N ILE A 149 -23.16 -8.63 -5.81
CA ILE A 149 -24.64 -8.53 -5.76
C ILE A 149 -25.06 -7.27 -5.00
N ILE A 150 -24.45 -7.01 -3.84
CA ILE A 150 -24.76 -5.84 -3.02
C ILE A 150 -24.47 -4.54 -3.79
N ILE A 151 -23.29 -4.44 -4.42
CA ILE A 151 -22.90 -3.26 -5.21
C ILE A 151 -23.85 -3.04 -6.39
N MET A 152 -24.26 -4.11 -7.09
CA MET A 152 -25.23 -4.02 -8.18
C MET A 152 -26.58 -3.49 -7.69
N ASN A 153 -27.07 -3.97 -6.54
CA ASN A 153 -28.32 -3.49 -5.95
C ASN A 153 -28.26 -2.00 -5.57
N ILE A 154 -27.16 -1.56 -4.91
CA ILE A 154 -26.95 -0.14 -4.55
C ILE A 154 -26.85 0.73 -5.82
N SER A 155 -26.18 0.24 -6.86
CA SER A 155 -26.03 1.00 -8.11
C SER A 155 -27.37 1.18 -8.85
N TYR A 156 -28.26 0.19 -8.78
CA TYR A 156 -29.59 0.24 -9.39
C TYR A 156 -30.51 1.23 -8.67
N SER A 157 -30.52 1.26 -7.33
CA SER A 157 -31.31 2.23 -6.57
C SER A 157 -30.90 3.66 -6.88
N ASN A 158 -29.60 3.94 -6.96
CA ASN A 158 -29.08 5.30 -7.16
C ASN A 158 -29.26 5.83 -8.59
N LYS A 159 -29.30 4.97 -9.62
CA LYS A 159 -29.61 5.41 -11.00
C LYS A 159 -31.01 6.03 -11.12
N SER A 160 -31.98 5.59 -10.30
CA SER A 160 -33.34 6.14 -10.30
C SER A 160 -33.43 7.60 -9.83
N LEU A 161 -32.47 8.06 -9.02
CA LEU A 161 -32.42 9.43 -8.49
C LEU A 161 -31.76 10.42 -9.47
N ARG A 162 -30.84 9.95 -10.32
CA ARG A 162 -30.15 10.80 -11.33
C ARG A 162 -30.99 11.09 -12.58
N MET A 163 -32.04 10.30 -12.85
CA MET A 163 -32.95 10.51 -13.98
C MET A 163 -34.17 11.39 -13.61
N LYS A 164 -34.30 11.79 -12.35
CA LYS A 164 -35.42 12.60 -11.84
C LYS A 164 -35.06 14.06 -11.51
N MET A 165 -33.79 14.44 -11.67
CA MET A 165 -33.32 15.83 -11.68
C MET A 165 -33.09 16.25 -13.13
#